data_AF-A0A150WQH0-F1
#
_entry.id   AF-A0A150WQH0-F1
#
_cell.length_a   1.000
_cell.length_b   1.000
_cell.length_c   1.000
_cell.angle_alpha   90.00
_cell.angle_beta   90.00
_cell.angle_gamma   90.00
#
_symmetry.space_group_name_H-M   'P 1'
#
loop_
_entity.id
_entity.type
_entity.pdbx_description
1 polymer ?
#
loop_
_entity_poly.entity_id
_entity_poly.type
_entity_poly.pdbx_seq_one_letter_code
_entity_poly.pdbx_strand_id
1 'polypeptide(L)' 'MAQKEKKQLALEKLVDELMKDEPRRQTVKQLTQELGMAYSVDPLTQMNTVLQSMNSVYLQSNRRKDLES' A
#
# COMPACT_ATOMS: atom_id res chain seq x y z
N MET A 1 12.05 3.81 13.26
CA MET A 1 11.04 4.75 12.74
C MET A 1 11.12 4.87 11.21
N ALA A 2 12.32 5.03 10.62
CA ALA A 2 12.53 5.20 9.18
C ALA A 2 11.89 4.16 8.22
N GLN A 3 11.81 2.87 8.58
CA GLN A 3 11.27 1.84 7.68
C GLN A 3 9.74 1.90 7.56
N LYS A 4 9.05 2.39 8.60
CA LYS A 4 7.59 2.52 8.61
C LYS A 4 7.16 3.70 7.75
N GLU A 5 7.83 4.83 7.89
CA GLU A 5 7.61 6.04 7.07
C GLU A 5 7.89 5.76 5.59
N LYS A 6 8.94 4.99 5.28
CA LYS A 6 9.22 4.54 3.91
C LYS A 6 8.08 3.71 3.32
N LYS A 7 7.52 2.76 4.07
CA LYS A 7 6.38 1.95 3.63
C LYS A 7 5.10 2.76 3.45
N GLN A 8 4.85 3.73 4.33
CA GLN A 8 3.72 4.65 4.16
C GLN A 8 3.87 5.49 2.89
N LEU A 9 5.04 6.09 2.68
CA LEU A 9 5.30 6.89 1.49
C LEU A 9 5.22 6.08 0.18
N ALA A 10 5.72 4.84 0.18
CA ALA A 10 5.61 3.96 -0.98
C ALA A 10 4.15 3.55 -1.26
N LEU A 11 3.34 3.38 -0.21
CA LEU A 11 1.92 3.07 -0.33
C LEU A 11 1.11 4.26 -0.83
N GLU A 12 1.39 5.48 -0.34
CA GLU A 12 0.80 6.73 -0.85
C GLU A 12 1.09 6.90 -2.34
N LYS A 13 2.37 6.76 -2.75
CA LYS A 13 2.77 6.80 -4.16
C LYS A 13 2.07 5.75 -5.02
N LEU A 14 1.80 4.57 -4.46
CA LEU A 14 1.11 3.51 -5.19
C LEU A 14 -0.36 3.85 -5.41
N VAL A 15 -1.04 4.35 -4.38
CA VAL A 15 -2.43 4.80 -4.48
C VAL A 15 -2.52 5.96 -5.47
N ASP A 16 -1.64 6.94 -5.38
CA ASP A 16 -1.59 8.07 -6.31
C ASP A 16 -1.40 7.62 -7.76
N GLU A 17 -0.52 6.65 -8.01
CA GLU A 17 -0.33 6.10 -9.37
C GLU A 17 -1.56 5.35 -9.87
N LEU A 18 -2.27 4.62 -9.01
CA LEU A 18 -3.49 3.88 -9.37
C LEU A 18 -4.71 4.79 -9.59
N MET A 19 -4.71 6.00 -9.04
CA MET A 19 -5.79 6.99 -9.21
C MET A 19 -5.63 7.84 -10.47
N LYS A 20 -4.55 7.68 -11.22
CA LYS A 20 -4.34 8.39 -12.50
C LYS A 20 -5.26 7.84 -13.58
N ASP A 21 -5.61 8.68 -14.54
CA ASP A 21 -6.36 8.27 -15.74
C ASP A 21 -5.60 7.17 -16.51
N GLU A 22 -4.27 7.27 -16.56
CA GLU A 22 -3.38 6.27 -17.17
C GLU A 22 -2.32 5.78 -16.17
N PRO A 23 -2.64 4.77 -15.35
CA PRO A 23 -1.71 4.24 -14.35
C PRO A 23 -0.54 3.51 -15.02
N ARG A 24 0.70 3.87 -14.67
CA ARG A 24 1.89 3.23 -15.23
C ARG A 24 2.13 1.89 -14.55
N ARG A 25 1.86 0.81 -15.29
CA ARG A 25 2.03 -0.59 -14.84
C ARG A 25 3.41 -0.87 -14.24
N GLN A 26 4.47 -0.31 -14.81
CA GLN A 26 5.83 -0.50 -14.31
C GLN A 26 6.02 0.12 -12.91
N THR A 27 5.48 1.31 -12.69
CA THR A 27 5.52 2.01 -11.40
C THR A 27 4.70 1.27 -10.36
N VAL A 28 3.47 0.85 -10.72
CA VAL A 28 2.61 0.02 -9.86
C VAL A 28 3.34 -1.25 -9.44
N LYS A 29 3.94 -1.97 -10.40
CA LYS A 29 4.68 -3.21 -10.13
C LYS A 29 5.87 -3.00 -9.20
N GLN A 30 6.68 -1.96 -9.44
CA GLN A 30 7.83 -1.63 -8.58
C GLN A 30 7.38 -1.33 -7.14
N LEU A 31 6.36 -0.49 -6.98
CA LEU A 31 5.86 -0.11 -5.66
C LEU A 31 5.20 -1.30 -4.93
N THR A 32 4.47 -2.17 -5.63
CA THR A 32 3.98 -3.42 -5.04
C THR A 32 5.11 -4.31 -4.54
N GLN A 33 6.19 -4.45 -5.29
CA GLN A 33 7.35 -5.25 -4.88
C GLN A 33 8.08 -4.63 -3.68
N GLU A 34 8.26 -3.31 -3.67
CA GLU A 34 8.87 -2.58 -2.55
C GLU A 34 8.08 -2.74 -1.24
N LEU A 35 6.76 -2.82 -1.35
CA LEU A 35 5.85 -3.02 -0.23
C LEU A 35 5.68 -4.50 0.16
N GLY A 36 6.26 -5.44 -0.62
CA GLY A 36 6.12 -6.88 -0.41
C GLY A 36 4.70 -7.41 -0.73
N MET A 37 3.98 -6.72 -1.60
CA MET A 37 2.63 -7.09 -2.04
C MET A 37 2.66 -7.94 -3.31
N ALA A 38 1.67 -8.81 -3.46
CA ALA A 38 1.44 -9.52 -4.71
C ALA A 38 0.98 -8.53 -5.79
N TYR A 39 1.66 -8.53 -6.94
CA TYR A 39 1.24 -7.77 -8.11
C TYR A 39 0.22 -8.58 -8.93
N SER A 40 -0.86 -7.92 -9.35
CA SER A 40 -1.82 -8.46 -10.32
C SER A 40 -1.96 -7.56 -11.53
N VAL A 41 -2.13 -8.17 -12.69
CA VAL A 41 -2.52 -7.47 -13.93
C VAL A 41 -4.01 -7.13 -13.97
N ASP A 42 -4.81 -7.83 -13.17
CA ASP A 42 -6.23 -7.57 -13.00
C ASP A 42 -6.43 -6.37 -12.05
N PRO A 43 -7.05 -5.27 -12.51
CA PRO A 43 -7.17 -4.05 -11.72
C PRO A 43 -7.96 -4.22 -10.41
N LEU A 44 -9.00 -5.06 -10.40
CA LEU A 44 -9.82 -5.27 -9.20
C LEU A 44 -9.05 -6.05 -8.13
N THR A 45 -8.35 -7.09 -8.54
CA THR A 45 -7.45 -7.86 -7.66
C THR A 45 -6.34 -6.95 -7.13
N GLN A 46 -5.74 -6.14 -7.99
CA GLN A 46 -4.70 -5.19 -7.62
C GLN A 46 -5.20 -4.16 -6.59
N MET A 47 -6.39 -3.58 -6.79
CA MET A 47 -7.01 -2.65 -5.83
C MET A 47 -7.32 -3.35 -4.50
N ASN A 48 -7.84 -4.57 -4.52
CA ASN A 48 -8.12 -5.32 -3.29
C ASN A 48 -6.83 -5.59 -2.49
N THR A 49 -5.74 -5.97 -3.16
CA THR A 49 -4.43 -6.17 -2.51
C THR A 49 -3.89 -4.87 -1.89
N VAL A 50 -4.07 -3.74 -2.57
CA VAL A 50 -3.67 -2.43 -2.03
C VAL A 50 -4.50 -2.03 -0.82
N LEU A 51 -5.83 -2.18 -0.86
CA LEU A 51 -6.72 -1.90 0.26
C LEU A 51 -6.42 -2.77 1.49
N GLN A 52 -6.14 -4.07 1.29
CA GLN A 52 -5.72 -4.96 2.37
C GLN A 52 -4.39 -4.52 2.99
N SER A 53 -3.46 -4.04 2.17
CA SER A 53 -2.17 -3.55 2.66
C SER A 53 -2.28 -2.21 3.37
N MET A 54 -3.20 -1.33 2.96
CA MET A 54 -3.55 -0.12 3.72
C MET A 54 -4.05 -0.48 5.12
N ASN A 55 -4.94 -1.47 5.22
CA ASN A 55 -5.40 -1.96 6.52
C ASN A 55 -4.25 -2.50 7.38
N SER A 56 -3.28 -3.21 6.79
CA SER A 56 -2.12 -3.72 7.53
C SER A 56 -1.18 -2.61 8.02
N VAL A 57 -0.82 -1.66 7.15
CA VAL A 57 0.15 -0.59 7.46
C VAL A 57 -0.44 0.45 8.43
N TYR A 58 -1.70 0.84 8.23
CA TYR A 58 -2.33 1.89 9.03
C TYR A 58 -3.11 1.34 10.24
N LEU A 59 -3.88 0.24 10.15
CA LEU A 59 -4.73 -0.21 11.27
C LEU A 59 -3.99 -1.02 12.34
N GLN A 60 -2.92 -1.76 12.01
CA GLN A 60 -2.09 -2.39 13.06
C GLN A 60 -1.42 -1.36 13.97
N SER A 61 -1.26 -0.12 13.48
CA SER A 61 -0.73 0.99 14.28
C SER A 61 -1.73 1.55 15.28
N ASN A 62 -3.04 1.44 15.02
CA ASN A 62 -4.08 1.96 15.90
C ASN A 62 -4.49 0.96 17.00
N ARG A 63 -4.50 -0.35 16.71
CA ARG A 63 -4.90 -1.43 17.66
C ARG A 63 -3.98 -1.66 18.87
N ARG A 64 -2.86 -0.94 18.97
CA ARG A 64 -1.97 -1.00 20.14
C ARG A 64 -2.06 0.21 21.04
N LYS A 65 -2.64 1.32 20.58
CA LYS A 65 -2.77 2.55 21.39
C LYS A 65 -4.00 2.55 22.28
N ASP A 66 -5.00 1.73 21.95
CA ASP A 66 -6.28 1.59 22.62
C ASP A 66 -6.29 0.52 23.74
N LEU A 67 -5.25 -0.32 23.84
CA LEU A 67 -5.12 -1.36 24.86
C LEU A 67 -4.09 -1.02 25.97
N GLU A 68 -3.50 0.18 25.94
CA GLU A 68 -2.57 0.70 26.97
C GLU A 68 -3.18 1.87 27.76
N SER A 69 -4.48 1.84 28.05
CA SER A 69 -5.15 2.82 28.95
C SER A 69 -5.82 2.12 30.13
#